data_AF-A0A0A2LT96-F1
#
_entry.id   AF-A0A0A2LT96-F1
#
_cell.length_a   1.000
_cell.length_b   1.000
_cell.length_c   1.000
_cell.angle_alpha   90.00
_cell.angle_beta   90.00
_cell.angle_gamma   90.00
#
_symmetry.space_group_name_H-M   'P 1'
#
loop_
_entity.id
_entity.type
_entity.pdbx_description
1 polymer ?
#
loop_
_entity_poly.entity_id
_entity_poly.type
_entity_poly.pdbx_seq_one_letter_code
_entity_poly.pdbx_strand_id
1 'polypeptide(L)'
;MNRYLKEILWLIIILLPCVFLYSSEDSTIDINVDDTYFVMDRFSLVFLLIAIPGFLIYGIRTLINKFRDKFINIVFILFIILVALLWIEAIIINDRIGSDGSMTIYPPLSAEPQKTKEEYYPIANHTIMITIEIILIAIALFTAYKTGKNKKIS
;
A
#
# COMPACT_ATOMS: atom_id res chain seq x y z
N MET A 1 2.51 -31.53 -11.63
CA MET A 1 1.97 -30.76 -10.48
C MET A 1 0.73 -30.00 -10.95
N ASN A 2 -0.41 -30.14 -10.27
CA ASN A 2 -1.66 -29.49 -10.67
C ASN A 2 -1.48 -27.95 -10.71
N ARG A 3 -1.97 -27.27 -11.76
CA ARG A 3 -1.74 -25.83 -11.98
C ARG A 3 -2.12 -25.00 -10.76
N TYR A 4 -3.27 -25.31 -10.15
CA TYR A 4 -3.76 -24.65 -8.95
C TYR A 4 -2.87 -24.88 -7.72
N LEU A 5 -2.22 -26.04 -7.63
CA LEU A 5 -1.32 -26.39 -6.53
C LEU A 5 -0.06 -25.51 -6.56
N LYS A 6 0.44 -25.19 -7.76
CA LYS A 6 1.52 -24.22 -7.94
C LYS A 6 1.09 -22.81 -7.50
N GLU A 7 -0.13 -22.40 -7.82
CA GLU A 7 -0.65 -21.08 -7.41
C GLU A 7 -0.83 -20.95 -5.90
N ILE A 8 -1.36 -22.01 -5.27
CA ILE A 8 -1.51 -22.07 -3.82
C ILE A 8 -0.14 -22.00 -3.15
N LEU A 9 0.87 -22.68 -3.69
CA LEU A 9 2.23 -22.66 -3.15
C LEU A 9 2.86 -21.24 -3.23
N TRP A 10 2.60 -20.50 -4.31
CA TRP A 10 3.02 -19.09 -4.39
C TRP A 10 2.34 -18.21 -3.35
N LEU A 11 1.03 -18.39 -3.12
CA LEU A 11 0.32 -17.66 -2.06
C LEU A 11 0.88 -17.98 -0.68
N ILE A 12 1.16 -19.26 -0.39
CA ILE A 12 1.76 -19.68 0.88
C ILE A 12 3.13 -19.04 1.09
N ILE A 13 3.97 -18.98 0.05
CA ILE A 13 5.28 -18.33 0.14
C ILE A 13 5.14 -16.84 0.47
N ILE A 14 4.18 -16.14 -0.17
CA ILE A 14 3.93 -14.72 0.10
C ILE A 14 3.41 -14.49 1.53
N LEU A 15 2.63 -15.44 2.07
CA LEU A 15 2.07 -15.36 3.42
C LEU A 15 3.02 -15.84 4.53
N LEU A 16 4.12 -16.52 4.17
CA LEU A 16 5.07 -17.07 5.14
C LEU A 16 5.64 -16.00 6.11
N PRO A 17 6.05 -14.79 5.64
CA PRO A 17 6.55 -13.74 6.53
C PRO A 17 5.53 -13.30 7.58
N CYS A 18 4.23 -13.42 7.28
CA CYS A 18 3.14 -13.02 8.17
C CYS A 18 3.04 -13.96 9.36
N VAL A 19 3.28 -15.25 9.16
CA VAL A 19 3.24 -16.25 10.25
C VAL A 19 4.31 -15.93 11.29
N PHE A 20 5.51 -15.56 10.86
CA PHE A 20 6.62 -15.17 11.75
C PHE A 20 6.37 -13.86 12.47
N LEU A 21 5.71 -12.89 11.81
CA LEU A 21 5.40 -11.61 12.44
C LEU A 21 4.21 -11.72 13.41
N TYR A 22 3.23 -12.56 13.11
CA TYR A 22 2.05 -12.76 13.96
C TYR A 22 2.36 -13.57 15.24
N SER A 23 3.46 -14.33 15.27
CA SER A 23 3.85 -15.13 16.44
C SER A 23 4.49 -14.32 17.58
N SER A 24 4.74 -13.03 17.40
CA SER A 24 5.26 -12.18 18.48
C SER A 24 4.11 -11.72 19.39
N GLU A 25 4.36 -11.45 20.67
CA GLU A 25 3.28 -11.08 21.63
C GLU A 25 2.89 -9.60 21.56
N ASP A 26 3.79 -8.73 21.11
CA ASP A 26 3.53 -7.29 21.07
C ASP A 26 2.48 -6.92 20.00
N SER A 27 1.79 -5.79 20.11
CA SER A 27 0.91 -5.32 19.01
C SER A 27 1.64 -4.40 18.03
N THR A 28 2.77 -3.84 18.45
CA THR A 28 3.57 -2.88 17.70
C THR A 28 4.95 -3.45 17.38
N ILE A 29 5.61 -2.83 16.41
CA ILE A 29 7.01 -3.09 16.07
C ILE A 29 7.75 -1.76 16.19
N ASP A 30 8.78 -1.74 17.03
CA ASP A 30 9.64 -0.59 17.21
C ASP A 30 10.80 -0.68 16.21
N ILE A 31 10.87 0.29 15.30
CA ILE A 31 11.91 0.39 14.28
C ILE A 31 12.87 1.51 14.70
N ASN A 32 14.11 1.14 15.02
CA ASN A 32 15.16 2.11 15.34
C ASN A 32 15.79 2.64 14.05
N VAL A 33 15.71 3.95 13.81
CA VAL A 33 16.34 4.66 12.69
C VAL A 33 17.07 5.88 13.23
N ASP A 34 18.40 5.88 13.17
CA ASP A 34 19.29 7.00 13.51
C ASP A 34 18.81 7.83 14.72
N ASP A 35 18.85 7.20 15.91
CA ASP A 35 18.47 7.74 17.22
C ASP A 35 16.97 8.07 17.43
N THR A 36 16.11 7.69 16.47
CA THR A 36 14.65 7.80 16.61
C THR A 36 13.96 6.44 16.58
N TYR A 37 12.90 6.30 17.40
CA TYR A 37 12.05 5.11 17.42
C TYR A 37 10.77 5.38 16.64
N PHE A 38 10.57 4.63 15.56
CA PHE A 38 9.32 4.64 14.82
C PHE A 38 8.48 3.43 15.23
N VAL A 39 7.34 3.70 15.88
CA VAL A 39 6.41 2.66 16.33
C VAL A 39 5.38 2.45 15.22
N MET A 40 5.38 1.27 14.60
CA MET A 40 4.39 0.90 13.58
C MET A 40 3.48 -0.21 14.11
N ASP A 41 2.18 -0.10 13.82
CA ASP A 41 1.26 -1.21 14.05
C ASP A 41 1.65 -2.42 13.20
N ARG A 42 1.68 -3.59 13.84
CA ARG A 42 2.13 -4.81 13.18
C ARG A 42 1.24 -5.20 12.00
N PHE A 43 -0.07 -4.98 12.09
CA PHE A 43 -0.97 -5.34 10.99
C PHE A 43 -0.67 -4.51 9.76
N SER A 44 -0.40 -3.20 9.92
CA SER A 44 0.01 -2.33 8.81
C SER A 44 1.27 -2.83 8.13
N LEU A 45 2.28 -3.24 8.91
CA LEU A 45 3.54 -3.76 8.37
C LEU A 45 3.35 -5.10 7.65
N VAL A 46 2.63 -6.04 8.26
CA VAL A 46 2.30 -7.34 7.66
C VAL A 46 1.53 -7.17 6.35
N PHE A 47 0.56 -6.25 6.34
CA PHE A 47 -0.24 -5.98 5.18
C PHE A 47 0.60 -5.40 4.03
N LEU A 48 1.52 -4.49 4.33
CA LEU A 48 2.46 -3.94 3.35
C LEU A 48 3.38 -5.02 2.76
N LEU A 49 3.91 -5.92 3.61
CA LEU A 49 4.77 -7.02 3.19
C LEU A 49 4.06 -8.08 2.34
N ILE A 50 2.73 -8.18 2.41
CA ILE A 50 1.95 -9.07 1.54
C ILE A 50 1.55 -8.35 0.25
N ALA A 51 0.98 -7.15 0.39
CA ALA A 51 0.32 -6.45 -0.69
C ALA A 51 1.29 -6.08 -1.81
N ILE A 52 2.45 -5.53 -1.46
CA ILE A 52 3.43 -5.07 -2.46
C ILE A 52 4.06 -6.23 -3.23
N PRO A 53 4.64 -7.28 -2.58
CA PRO A 53 5.19 -8.42 -3.31
C PRO A 53 4.11 -9.18 -4.08
N GLY A 54 2.92 -9.36 -3.51
CA GLY A 54 1.80 -10.01 -4.18
C GLY A 54 1.37 -9.27 -5.44
N PHE A 55 1.23 -7.94 -5.36
CA PHE A 55 0.95 -7.09 -6.53
C PHE A 55 2.01 -7.24 -7.61
N LEU A 56 3.30 -7.19 -7.27
CA LEU A 56 4.39 -7.32 -8.24
C LEU A 56 4.42 -8.72 -8.88
N ILE A 57 4.37 -9.78 -8.07
CA ILE A 57 4.43 -11.16 -8.54
C ILE A 57 3.23 -11.46 -9.45
N TYR A 58 2.00 -11.19 -9.00
CA TYR A 58 0.81 -11.48 -9.79
C TYR A 58 0.64 -10.51 -10.97
N GLY A 59 1.15 -9.28 -10.88
CA GLY A 59 1.21 -8.35 -12.00
C GLY A 59 2.10 -8.85 -13.12
N ILE A 60 3.36 -9.20 -12.81
CA ILE A 60 4.30 -9.79 -13.78
C ILE A 60 3.71 -11.05 -14.40
N ARG A 61 3.11 -11.92 -13.60
CA ARG A 61 2.53 -13.17 -14.09
C ARG A 61 1.28 -12.95 -14.96
N THR A 62 0.46 -11.97 -14.64
CA THR A 62 -0.68 -11.55 -15.47
C THR A 62 -0.21 -11.07 -16.84
N LEU A 63 0.87 -10.28 -16.88
CA LEU A 63 1.49 -9.81 -18.13
C LEU A 63 2.10 -10.96 -18.94
N ILE A 64 2.87 -11.85 -18.31
CA ILE A 64 3.47 -13.03 -18.97
C ILE A 64 2.38 -13.92 -19.57
N ASN A 65 1.31 -14.18 -18.83
CA ASN A 65 0.18 -15.00 -19.30
C ASN A 65 -0.74 -14.26 -20.26
N LYS A 66 -0.46 -12.99 -20.59
CA LYS A 66 -1.27 -12.15 -21.50
C LYS A 66 -2.75 -12.17 -21.11
N PHE A 67 -3.04 -12.11 -19.81
CA PHE A 67 -4.40 -12.12 -19.25
C PHE A 67 -5.22 -13.38 -19.58
N ARG A 68 -4.60 -14.52 -19.96
CA ARG A 68 -5.29 -15.76 -20.32
C ARG A 68 -5.79 -16.58 -19.13
N ASP A 69 -5.12 -16.46 -17.99
CA ASP A 69 -5.47 -17.22 -16.80
C ASP A 69 -6.40 -16.41 -15.89
N LYS A 70 -7.69 -16.81 -15.84
CA LYS A 70 -8.70 -16.14 -15.01
C LYS A 70 -8.33 -16.14 -13.53
N PHE A 71 -7.73 -17.21 -13.02
CA PHE A 71 -7.38 -17.30 -11.59
C PHE A 71 -6.29 -16.27 -11.25
N ILE A 72 -5.22 -16.23 -12.05
CA ILE A 72 -4.11 -15.30 -11.85
C ILE A 72 -4.58 -13.85 -11.97
N ASN A 73 -5.45 -13.55 -12.93
CA ASN A 73 -6.00 -12.21 -13.09
C ASN A 73 -6.90 -11.79 -11.91
N ILE A 74 -7.72 -12.69 -11.37
CA ILE A 74 -8.55 -12.42 -10.18
C ILE A 74 -7.67 -12.13 -8.96
N VAL A 75 -6.65 -12.97 -8.74
CA VAL A 75 -5.70 -12.78 -7.64
C VAL A 75 -4.94 -11.47 -7.81
N PHE A 76 -4.54 -11.11 -9.04
CA PHE A 76 -3.92 -9.82 -9.31
C PHE A 76 -4.84 -8.65 -8.98
N ILE A 77 -6.12 -8.69 -9.39
CA ILE A 77 -7.10 -7.65 -9.05
C ILE A 77 -7.24 -7.51 -7.53
N LEU A 78 -7.27 -8.61 -6.78
CA LEU A 78 -7.28 -8.55 -5.31
C LEU A 78 -6.06 -7.80 -4.78
N PHE A 79 -4.85 -8.11 -5.26
CA PHE A 79 -3.65 -7.38 -4.84
C PHE A 79 -3.65 -5.91 -5.27
N ILE A 80 -4.21 -5.55 -6.43
CA ILE A 80 -4.38 -4.14 -6.81
C ILE A 80 -5.25 -3.41 -5.78
N ILE A 81 -6.36 -4.02 -5.36
CA ILE A 81 -7.26 -3.43 -4.36
C ILE A 81 -6.52 -3.24 -3.02
N LEU A 82 -5.74 -4.23 -2.57
CA LEU A 82 -4.97 -4.10 -1.33
C LEU A 82 -3.95 -2.95 -1.40
N VAL A 83 -3.25 -2.82 -2.54
CA VAL A 83 -2.30 -1.71 -2.76
C VAL A 83 -2.99 -0.36 -2.85
N ALA A 84 -4.15 -0.28 -3.52
CA ALA A 84 -4.96 0.93 -3.58
C ALA A 84 -5.40 1.40 -2.19
N LEU A 85 -5.86 0.47 -1.33
CA LEU A 85 -6.20 0.80 0.06
C LEU A 85 -4.98 1.33 0.85
N LEU A 86 -3.81 0.70 0.71
CA LEU A 86 -2.57 1.20 1.31
C LEU A 86 -2.20 2.59 0.80
N TRP A 87 -2.42 2.85 -0.49
CA TRP A 87 -2.11 4.12 -1.10
C TRP A 87 -3.04 5.24 -0.63
N ILE A 88 -4.33 4.93 -0.43
CA ILE A 88 -5.29 5.85 0.20
C ILE A 88 -4.85 6.21 1.62
N GLU A 89 -4.43 5.24 2.43
CA GLU A 89 -3.89 5.52 3.78
C GLU A 89 -2.66 6.44 3.71
N ALA A 90 -1.77 6.23 2.74
CA ALA A 90 -0.62 7.09 2.51
C ALA A 90 -1.03 8.54 2.14
N ILE A 91 -2.08 8.71 1.32
CA ILE A 91 -2.63 10.04 1.00
C ILE A 91 -3.17 10.71 2.26
N ILE A 92 -3.94 10.00 3.08
CA ILE A 92 -4.50 10.53 4.33
C ILE A 92 -3.38 10.99 5.28
N ILE A 93 -2.33 10.18 5.43
CA ILE A 93 -1.17 10.54 6.27
C ILE A 93 -0.46 11.77 5.71
N ASN A 94 -0.22 11.82 4.39
CA ASN A 94 0.40 12.95 3.73
C ASN A 94 -0.39 14.25 3.93
N ASP A 95 -1.72 14.17 3.85
CA ASP A 95 -2.60 15.32 4.04
C ASP A 95 -2.65 15.78 5.50
N ARG A 96 -2.64 14.85 6.47
CA ARG A 96 -2.53 15.19 7.90
C ARG A 96 -1.25 15.93 8.21
N ILE A 97 -0.12 15.40 7.75
CA ILE A 97 1.19 16.06 7.91
C ILE A 97 1.17 17.43 7.22
N GLY A 98 0.55 17.55 6.05
CA GLY A 98 0.47 18.82 5.32
C GLY A 98 -0.52 19.86 5.90
N SER A 99 -1.44 19.49 6.80
CA SER A 99 -2.55 20.35 7.25
C SER A 99 -2.46 20.85 8.69
N ASP A 100 -1.55 20.34 9.53
CA ASP A 100 -1.38 20.75 10.93
C ASP A 100 -0.67 22.13 11.13
N GLY A 101 -0.70 22.99 10.10
CA GLY A 101 0.10 24.20 9.96
C GLY A 101 -0.34 25.44 10.77
N SER A 102 -0.53 25.33 12.09
CA SER A 102 -0.30 26.49 12.97
C SER A 102 0.15 26.08 14.37
N MET A 103 1.45 25.81 14.54
CA MET A 103 2.05 25.81 15.87
C MET A 103 2.06 27.26 16.38
N THR A 104 1.36 27.53 17.49
CA THR A 104 1.41 28.85 18.11
C THR A 104 2.69 28.91 18.95
N ILE A 105 3.71 29.60 18.44
CA ILE A 105 4.87 29.94 19.27
C ILE A 105 4.37 30.99 20.27
N TYR A 106 4.36 30.62 21.55
CA TYR A 106 4.13 31.56 22.64
C TYR A 106 5.47 32.24 22.97
N PRO A 107 5.67 33.50 22.57
CA PRO A 107 6.88 34.21 22.95
C PRO A 107 6.86 34.55 24.45
N PRO A 108 7.99 35.01 25.03
CA PRO A 108 7.99 35.59 26.38
C PRO A 108 6.95 36.72 26.49
N LEU A 109 6.40 36.94 27.69
CA LEU A 109 5.26 37.86 27.98
C LEU A 109 5.38 39.29 27.43
N SER A 110 6.58 39.70 26.99
CA SER A 110 6.88 41.02 26.43
C SER A 110 6.58 41.15 24.93
N ALA A 111 6.26 40.06 24.23
CA ALA A 111 6.05 40.04 22.78
C ALA A 111 4.69 39.45 22.41
N GLU A 112 4.10 39.95 21.33
CA GLU A 112 2.85 39.41 20.79
C GLU A 112 3.07 38.04 20.13
N PRO A 113 2.14 37.08 20.27
CA PRO A 113 2.24 35.79 19.61
C PRO A 113 2.40 35.96 18.10
N GLN A 114 3.55 35.60 17.57
CA GLN A 114 3.77 35.54 16.14
C GLN A 114 3.32 34.17 15.63
N LYS A 115 2.33 34.17 14.73
CA LYS A 115 2.04 32.97 13.94
C LYS A 115 3.14 32.80 12.92
N THR A 116 4.14 31.99 13.23
CA THR A 116 5.03 31.43 12.21
C THR A 116 4.22 30.46 11.37
N LYS A 117 4.05 30.79 10.08
CA LYS A 117 3.68 29.78 9.08
C LYS A 117 4.91 28.89 8.91
N GLU A 118 5.03 27.84 9.73
CA GLU A 118 5.90 26.74 9.32
C GLU A 118 5.30 26.18 8.04
N GLU A 119 6.07 26.23 6.96
CA GLU A 119 5.73 25.56 5.71
C GLU A 119 5.83 24.06 5.97
N TYR A 120 4.68 23.45 6.31
CA TYR A 120 4.59 22.00 6.34
C TYR A 120 4.66 21.49 4.91
N TYR A 121 5.75 20.80 4.59
CA TYR A 121 5.94 20.17 3.29
C TYR A 121 5.28 18.80 3.31
N PRO A 122 4.24 18.56 2.49
CA PRO A 122 3.74 17.20 2.31
C PRO A 122 4.89 16.33 1.77
N ILE A 123 4.93 15.06 2.21
CA ILE A 123 5.93 14.06 1.78
C ILE A 123 5.92 13.95 0.25
N ALA A 124 4.74 14.02 -0.37
CA ALA A 124 4.59 14.01 -1.82
C ALA A 124 3.50 14.99 -2.28
N ASN A 125 3.60 15.40 -3.55
CA ASN A 125 2.59 16.23 -4.18
C ASN A 125 1.25 15.47 -4.27
N HIS A 126 0.21 16.02 -3.64
CA HIS A 126 -1.12 15.41 -3.55
C HIS A 126 -1.72 15.06 -4.92
N THR A 127 -1.52 15.89 -5.95
CA THR A 127 -1.97 15.60 -7.32
C THR A 127 -1.30 14.36 -7.89
N ILE A 128 0.00 14.16 -7.63
CA ILE A 128 0.73 12.97 -8.07
C ILE A 128 0.19 11.73 -7.37
N MET A 129 -0.09 11.82 -6.06
CA MET A 129 -0.63 10.68 -5.31
C MET A 129 -2.01 10.26 -5.82
N ILE A 130 -2.93 11.21 -6.06
CA ILE A 130 -4.21 10.92 -6.70
C ILE A 130 -4.03 10.32 -8.09
N THR A 131 -3.07 10.83 -8.88
CA THR A 131 -2.80 10.31 -10.23
C THR A 131 -2.40 8.83 -10.18
N ILE A 132 -1.56 8.44 -9.21
CA ILE A 132 -1.18 7.04 -9.00
C ILE A 132 -2.38 6.18 -8.63
N GLU A 133 -3.28 6.67 -7.78
CA GLU A 133 -4.50 5.95 -7.41
C GLU A 133 -5.41 5.70 -8.62
N ILE A 134 -5.61 6.71 -9.45
CA ILE A 134 -6.38 6.59 -10.70
C ILE A 134 -5.74 5.56 -11.63
N ILE A 135 -4.41 5.52 -11.72
CA ILE A 135 -3.68 4.52 -12.51
C ILE A 135 -3.94 3.10 -11.96
N LEU A 136 -3.88 2.89 -10.64
CA LEU A 136 -4.18 1.59 -10.03
C LEU A 136 -5.59 1.11 -10.38
N ILE A 137 -6.59 1.99 -10.26
CA ILE A 137 -7.98 1.70 -10.62
C ILE A 137 -8.08 1.37 -12.12
N ALA A 138 -7.41 2.14 -12.99
CA ALA A 138 -7.40 1.89 -14.43
C ALA A 138 -6.79 0.52 -14.77
N ILE A 139 -5.71 0.11 -14.08
CA ILE A 139 -5.08 -1.22 -14.24
C ILE A 139 -6.05 -2.32 -13.81
N ALA A 140 -6.78 -2.14 -12.69
CA ALA A 140 -7.78 -3.11 -12.23
C ALA A 140 -8.91 -3.28 -13.26
N LEU A 141 -9.48 -2.17 -13.74
CA LEU A 141 -10.54 -2.17 -14.75
C LEU A 141 -10.07 -2.80 -16.06
N PHE A 142 -8.85 -2.48 -16.50
CA PHE A 142 -8.27 -3.07 -17.70
C PHE A 142 -8.07 -4.57 -17.56
N THR A 143 -7.58 -5.02 -16.41
CA THR A 143 -7.39 -6.45 -16.10
C THR A 143 -8.73 -7.18 -16.09
N ALA A 144 -9.76 -6.60 -15.46
CA ALA A 144 -11.11 -7.15 -15.43
C ALA A 144 -11.70 -7.25 -16.85
N TYR A 145 -11.59 -6.19 -17.65
CA TYR A 145 -12.03 -6.16 -19.04
C TYR A 145 -11.34 -7.25 -19.89
N LYS A 146 -10.01 -7.35 -19.80
CA LYS A 146 -9.24 -8.38 -20.51
C LYS A 146 -9.63 -9.78 -20.09
N THR A 147 -9.89 -9.99 -18.80
CA THR A 147 -10.35 -11.28 -18.26
C THR A 147 -11.73 -11.65 -18.79
N GLY A 148 -12.67 -10.71 -18.82
CA GLY A 148 -14.02 -10.91 -19.34
C GLY A 148 -14.06 -11.15 -20.85
N LYS A 149 -13.21 -10.47 -21.61
CA LYS A 149 -13.06 -10.66 -23.06
C LYS A 149 -12.44 -12.01 -23.42
N ASN A 150 -11.66 -12.62 -22.52
CA ASN A 150 -11.04 -13.93 -22.75
C ASN A 150 -12.00 -15.13 -22.63
N LYS A 151 -13.31 -14.90 -22.86
CA LYS A 151 -14.27 -15.95 -23.16
C LYS A 151 -13.97 -16.53 -24.54
N LYS A 152 -12.94 -17.37 -24.65
CA LYS A 152 -13.05 -18.51 -25.54
C LYS A 152 -14.08 -19.44 -24.90
N ILE A 153 -15.20 -19.58 -25.61
CA ILE A 153 -16.22 -20.64 -25.55
C ILE A 153 -15.67 -21.82 -24.73
N SER A 154 -16.23 -22.01 -23.53
CA SER A 154 -16.13 -23.30 -22.82
C SER A 154 -16.95 -24.33 -23.58
#